data_AF-A0A1V1NY52-F1
#
_entry.id   AF-A0A1V1NY52-F1
#
_cell.length_a   1.000
_cell.length_b   1.000
_cell.length_c   1.000
_cell.angle_alpha   90.00
_cell.angle_beta   90.00
_cell.angle_gamma   90.00
#
_symmetry.space_group_name_H-M   'P 1'
#
loop_
_entity.id
_entity.type
_entity.pdbx_description
1 polymer ?
#
loop_
_entity_poly.entity_id
_entity_poly.type
_entity_poly.pdbx_seq_one_letter_code
_entity_poly.pdbx_strand_id
1 'polypeptide(L)'
;MINRFSSRREKLDSTFINERLVHAVSYDRIAGYFRSSMLEIAGEQIESLNGKVRVVCNSDIDPRDLETAKLAQFALRKSWCDGHPELLGELSKQRFLRLYQFIVNDKIEIRILPDKVFGLVHGKAGVITYEDGKKLV
;
A
#
# COMPACT_ATOMS: atom_id res chain seq x y z
N MET A 1 16.81 17.35 1.49
CA MET A 1 16.03 18.02 0.44
C MET A 1 14.83 17.13 0.11
N ILE A 2 13.61 17.65 0.04
CA ILE A 2 12.40 16.85 -0.25
C ILE A 2 12.19 16.83 -1.77
N ASN A 3 12.16 15.63 -2.36
CA ASN A 3 11.85 15.48 -3.78
C ASN A 3 10.34 15.54 -3.98
N ARG A 4 9.88 16.37 -4.93
CA ARG A 4 8.46 16.52 -5.25
C ARG A 4 8.21 16.06 -6.67
N PHE A 5 7.53 14.94 -6.79
CA PHE A 5 7.15 14.35 -8.06
C PHE A 5 5.70 14.70 -8.38
N SER A 6 5.39 14.93 -9.66
CA SER A 6 4.03 15.24 -10.11
C SER A 6 3.75 14.54 -11.42
N SER A 7 2.69 13.72 -11.47
CA SER A 7 2.25 13.04 -12.70
C SER A 7 1.87 14.01 -13.83
N ARG A 8 1.63 15.29 -13.50
CA ARG A 8 1.44 16.37 -14.48
C ARG A 8 2.72 16.85 -15.15
N ARG A 9 3.89 16.57 -14.55
CA ARG A 9 5.20 17.05 -15.02
C ARG A 9 6.03 15.92 -15.63
N GLU A 10 5.90 14.72 -15.09
CA GLU A 10 6.60 13.53 -15.56
C GLU A 10 5.66 12.33 -15.47
N LYS A 11 5.90 11.30 -16.29
CA LYS A 11 5.12 10.08 -16.23
C LYS A 11 5.51 9.31 -14.96
N LEU A 12 4.75 9.50 -13.90
CA LEU A 12 4.83 8.71 -12.68
C LEU A 12 4.07 7.41 -12.86
N ASP A 13 4.50 6.62 -13.84
CA ASP A 13 4.03 5.27 -14.01
C ASP A 13 4.69 4.34 -12.99
N SER A 14 4.27 3.10 -13.02
CA SER A 14 4.58 2.11 -12.03
C SER A 14 6.06 1.65 -12.07
N THR A 15 6.77 1.93 -13.16
CA THR A 15 8.23 1.80 -13.28
C THR A 15 8.99 2.70 -12.31
N PHE A 16 8.46 3.89 -12.00
CA PHE A 16 9.09 4.85 -11.10
C PHE A 16 9.44 4.27 -9.72
N ILE A 17 8.53 3.49 -9.14
CA ILE A 17 8.74 2.91 -7.81
C ILE A 17 9.59 1.65 -7.89
N ASN A 18 9.42 0.83 -8.91
CA ASN A 18 10.18 -0.40 -9.10
C ASN A 18 11.69 -0.15 -9.16
N GLU A 19 12.11 0.83 -9.97
CA GLU A 19 13.52 1.18 -10.11
C GLU A 19 14.14 1.63 -8.79
N ARG A 20 13.36 2.32 -7.94
CA ARG A 20 13.83 2.80 -6.64
C ARG A 20 13.88 1.71 -5.58
N LEU A 21 13.06 0.66 -5.72
CA LEU A 21 13.07 -0.48 -4.80
C LEU A 21 14.21 -1.47 -5.08
N VAL A 22 14.93 -1.33 -6.19
CA VAL A 22 16.12 -2.13 -6.47
C VAL A 22 17.15 -1.93 -5.35
N HIS A 23 17.58 -3.03 -4.72
CA HIS A 23 18.46 -3.05 -3.55
C HIS A 23 17.94 -2.33 -2.30
N ALA A 24 16.66 -2.00 -2.25
CA ALA A 24 16.05 -1.46 -1.04
C ALA A 24 15.95 -2.54 0.05
N VAL A 25 16.02 -2.11 1.30
CA VAL A 25 15.77 -2.94 2.48
C VAL A 25 14.32 -2.77 2.93
N SER A 26 13.80 -1.55 2.95
CA SER A 26 12.43 -1.29 3.39
C SER A 26 11.80 -0.11 2.67
N TYR A 27 10.47 -0.08 2.68
CA TYR A 27 9.70 1.00 2.08
C TYR A 27 8.51 1.38 2.97
N ASP A 28 8.54 2.60 3.50
CA ASP A 28 7.46 3.17 4.27
C ASP A 28 6.63 4.09 3.38
N ARG A 29 5.31 3.92 3.36
CA ARG A 29 4.44 4.64 2.43
C ARG A 29 3.17 5.15 3.08
N ILE A 30 2.80 6.37 2.75
CA ILE A 30 1.47 6.92 2.93
C ILE A 30 0.77 6.95 1.56
N ALA A 31 -0.45 6.40 1.49
CA ALA A 31 -1.25 6.38 0.28
C ALA A 31 -2.68 6.84 0.58
N GLY A 32 -3.32 7.55 -0.35
CA GLY A 32 -4.74 7.93 -0.18
C GLY A 32 -5.63 6.70 0.01
N TYR A 33 -5.52 5.70 -0.86
CA TYR A 33 -6.21 4.41 -0.72
C TYR A 33 -5.26 3.26 -1.06
N PHE A 34 -5.44 2.11 -0.42
CA PHE A 34 -4.75 0.90 -0.81
C PHE A 34 -5.41 0.29 -2.06
N ARG A 35 -4.58 -0.07 -3.04
CA ARG A 35 -4.99 -0.83 -4.23
C ARG A 35 -3.97 -1.96 -4.44
N SER A 36 -4.45 -3.19 -4.58
CA SER A 36 -3.60 -4.36 -4.79
C SER A 36 -2.87 -4.35 -6.14
N SER A 37 -3.28 -3.50 -7.09
CA SER A 37 -2.58 -3.30 -8.38
C SER A 37 -1.13 -2.83 -8.21
N MET A 38 -0.76 -2.26 -7.06
CA MET A 38 0.65 -2.00 -6.74
C MET A 38 1.51 -3.27 -6.80
N LEU A 39 0.95 -4.43 -6.47
CA LEU A 39 1.68 -5.71 -6.46
C LEU A 39 1.91 -6.28 -7.85
N GLU A 40 1.09 -5.92 -8.84
CA GLU A 40 1.35 -6.35 -10.23
C GLU A 40 2.64 -5.75 -10.74
N ILE A 41 2.96 -4.55 -10.27
CA ILE A 41 4.13 -3.85 -10.77
C ILE A 41 5.31 -4.05 -9.82
N ALA A 42 5.14 -3.84 -8.53
CA ALA A 42 6.24 -3.90 -7.56
C ALA A 42 6.39 -5.23 -6.84
N GLY A 43 5.59 -6.25 -7.18
CA GLY A 43 5.57 -7.51 -6.44
C GLY A 43 6.93 -8.19 -6.34
N GLU A 44 7.70 -8.22 -7.43
CA GLU A 44 9.03 -8.85 -7.46
C GLU A 44 10.04 -8.09 -6.61
N GLN A 45 10.03 -6.77 -6.67
CA GLN A 45 10.92 -5.93 -5.88
C GLN A 45 10.54 -5.99 -4.40
N ILE A 46 9.25 -6.05 -4.06
CA ILE A 46 8.79 -6.22 -2.68
C ILE A 46 9.24 -7.57 -2.11
N GLU A 47 9.17 -8.63 -2.92
CA GLU A 47 9.59 -9.97 -2.52
C GLU A 47 11.10 -10.05 -2.25
N SER A 48 11.90 -9.33 -3.02
CA SER A 48 13.36 -9.30 -2.86
C SER A 48 13.86 -8.38 -1.73
N LEU A 49 13.00 -7.59 -1.09
CA LEU A 49 13.39 -6.76 0.06
C LEU A 49 13.85 -7.64 1.23
N ASN A 50 15.01 -7.30 1.82
CA ASN A 50 15.49 -7.91 3.07
C ASN A 50 14.72 -7.43 4.32
N GLY A 51 13.87 -6.42 4.19
CA GLY A 51 12.94 -5.95 5.21
C GLY A 51 11.50 -6.06 4.76
N LYS A 52 10.70 -5.04 5.06
CA LYS A 52 9.25 -5.01 4.79
C LYS A 52 8.78 -3.68 4.23
N VAL A 53 7.61 -3.73 3.61
CA VAL A 53 6.85 -2.55 3.20
C VAL A 53 5.80 -2.23 4.26
N ARG A 54 5.74 -0.98 4.70
CA ARG A 54 4.69 -0.51 5.62
C ARG A 54 3.85 0.53 4.92
N VAL A 55 2.55 0.28 4.83
CA VAL A 55 1.61 1.19 4.17
C VAL A 55 0.61 1.70 5.17
N VAL A 56 0.48 3.02 5.24
CA VAL A 56 -0.60 3.70 5.93
C VAL A 56 -1.52 4.29 4.86
N CYS A 57 -2.81 3.97 4.92
CA CYS A 57 -3.77 4.45 3.93
C CYS A 57 -5.17 4.64 4.48
N ASN A 58 -6.01 5.35 3.74
CA ASN A 58 -7.41 5.48 4.10
C ASN A 58 -8.26 4.34 3.54
N SER A 59 -9.44 4.19 4.13
CA SER A 59 -10.56 3.37 3.66
C SER A 59 -11.86 4.06 4.05
N ASP A 60 -12.92 3.78 3.29
CA ASP A 60 -14.27 4.31 3.50
C ASP A 60 -14.91 3.65 4.75
N ILE A 61 -14.34 3.93 5.93
CA ILE A 61 -14.71 3.38 7.24
C ILE A 61 -15.17 4.52 8.14
N ASP A 62 -16.29 4.34 8.84
CA ASP A 62 -16.72 5.31 9.85
C ASP A 62 -15.85 5.14 11.11
N PRO A 63 -15.32 6.22 11.72
CA PRO A 63 -14.53 6.11 12.94
C PRO A 63 -15.21 5.34 14.08
N ARG A 64 -16.55 5.37 14.15
CA ARG A 64 -17.33 4.60 15.14
C ARG A 64 -17.15 3.10 14.96
N ASP A 65 -16.89 2.66 13.74
CA ASP A 65 -16.60 1.26 13.45
C ASP A 65 -15.20 0.83 13.91
N LEU A 66 -14.35 1.76 14.39
CA LEU A 66 -13.04 1.43 14.96
C LEU A 66 -13.02 1.38 16.49
N GLU A 67 -14.15 1.61 17.16
CA GLU A 67 -14.21 1.61 18.64
C GLU A 67 -13.85 0.26 19.26
N THR A 68 -14.03 -0.84 18.50
CA THR A 68 -13.65 -2.19 18.93
C THR A 68 -12.99 -2.96 17.80
N ALA A 69 -12.11 -3.91 18.15
CA ALA A 69 -11.45 -4.77 17.16
C ALA A 69 -12.46 -5.54 16.28
N LYS A 70 -13.61 -5.94 16.84
CA LYS A 70 -14.66 -6.65 16.11
C LYS A 70 -15.37 -5.77 15.09
N LEU A 71 -15.71 -4.53 15.46
CA LEU A 71 -16.30 -3.57 14.53
C LEU A 71 -15.31 -3.21 13.41
N ALA A 72 -14.02 -3.07 13.75
CA ALA A 72 -12.99 -2.76 12.76
C ALA A 72 -12.86 -3.88 11.71
N GLN A 73 -12.84 -5.15 12.15
CA GLN A 73 -12.86 -6.29 11.24
C GLN A 73 -14.11 -6.32 10.36
N PHE A 74 -15.29 -6.01 10.93
CA PHE A 74 -16.53 -5.99 10.18
C PHE A 74 -16.56 -4.88 9.13
N ALA A 75 -16.13 -3.66 9.47
CA ALA A 75 -16.06 -2.54 8.54
C ALA A 75 -15.06 -2.80 7.41
N LEU A 76 -13.90 -3.38 7.71
CA LEU A 76 -12.94 -3.81 6.70
C LEU A 76 -13.54 -4.84 5.74
N ARG A 77 -14.24 -5.84 6.28
CA ARG A 77 -14.92 -6.86 5.46
C ARG A 77 -16.01 -6.24 4.58
N LYS A 78 -16.79 -5.31 5.12
CA LYS A 78 -17.83 -4.59 4.38
C LYS A 78 -17.22 -3.78 3.23
N SER A 79 -16.21 -2.96 3.51
CA SER A 79 -15.49 -2.18 2.51
C SER A 79 -14.89 -3.06 1.40
N TRP A 80 -14.36 -4.24 1.77
CA TRP A 80 -13.88 -5.23 0.80
C TRP A 80 -15.01 -5.78 -0.09
N CYS A 81 -16.14 -6.17 0.49
CA CYS A 81 -17.29 -6.69 -0.26
C CYS A 81 -17.92 -5.63 -1.18
N ASP A 82 -17.98 -4.38 -0.75
CA ASP A 82 -18.49 -3.26 -1.55
C ASP A 82 -17.62 -3.01 -2.81
N GLY A 83 -16.36 -3.49 -2.81
CA GLY A 83 -15.46 -3.46 -3.96
C GLY A 83 -15.72 -4.52 -5.03
N HIS A 84 -16.71 -5.42 -4.84
CA HIS A 84 -17.05 -6.52 -5.75
C HIS A 84 -15.85 -7.32 -6.29
N PRO A 85 -14.96 -7.83 -5.40
CA PRO A 85 -13.73 -8.50 -5.80
C PRO A 85 -13.96 -9.74 -6.66
N GLU A 86 -15.13 -10.39 -6.55
CA GLU A 86 -15.58 -11.52 -7.36
C GLU A 86 -15.68 -11.19 -8.86
N LEU A 87 -15.84 -9.92 -9.23
CA LEU A 87 -15.96 -9.49 -10.63
C LEU A 87 -14.60 -9.22 -11.30
N LEU A 88 -13.50 -9.26 -10.56
CA LEU A 88 -12.18 -8.82 -11.06
C LEU A 88 -11.44 -9.85 -11.95
N GLY A 89 -12.06 -10.99 -12.27
CA GLY A 89 -11.52 -12.01 -13.18
C GLY A 89 -10.32 -12.82 -12.65
N GLU A 90 -9.83 -13.76 -13.46
CA GLU A 90 -8.78 -14.72 -13.04
C GLU A 90 -7.41 -14.10 -12.71
N LEU A 91 -6.98 -13.09 -13.49
CA LEU A 91 -5.70 -12.40 -13.26
C LEU A 91 -5.63 -11.78 -11.85
N SER A 92 -6.77 -11.34 -11.33
CA SER A 92 -6.87 -10.77 -10.00
C SER A 92 -6.66 -11.81 -8.89
N LYS A 93 -6.95 -13.09 -9.13
CA LYS A 93 -6.76 -14.15 -8.13
C LYS A 93 -5.29 -14.35 -7.80
N GLN A 94 -4.41 -14.39 -8.80
CA GLN A 94 -2.96 -14.51 -8.58
C GLN A 94 -2.42 -13.31 -7.81
N ARG A 95 -2.86 -12.10 -8.17
CA ARG A 95 -2.51 -10.87 -7.45
C ARG A 95 -2.95 -10.90 -5.99
N PHE A 96 -4.17 -11.36 -5.71
CA PHE A 96 -4.67 -11.47 -4.34
C PHE A 96 -4.00 -12.59 -3.55
N LEU A 97 -3.66 -13.71 -4.19
CA LEU A 97 -2.87 -14.76 -3.56
C LEU A 97 -1.49 -14.24 -3.15
N ARG A 98 -0.83 -13.47 -4.03
CA ARG A 98 0.46 -12.82 -3.73
C ARG A 98 0.33 -11.80 -2.60
N LEU A 99 -0.72 -10.98 -2.60
CA LEU A 99 -1.03 -10.06 -1.49
C LEU A 99 -1.16 -10.82 -0.17
N TYR A 100 -1.95 -11.91 -0.19
CA TYR A 100 -2.16 -12.75 0.98
C TYR A 100 -0.83 -13.32 1.50
N GLN A 101 0.00 -13.89 0.63
CA GLN A 101 1.33 -14.40 0.98
C GLN A 101 2.22 -13.32 1.60
N PHE A 102 2.20 -12.10 1.06
CA PHE A 102 3.00 -11.00 1.62
C PHE A 102 2.52 -10.56 3.01
N ILE A 103 1.21 -10.57 3.25
CA ILE A 103 0.66 -10.23 4.57
C ILE A 103 1.01 -11.32 5.59
N VAL A 104 0.77 -12.59 5.28
CA VAL A 104 1.01 -13.69 6.25
C VAL A 104 2.49 -13.93 6.55
N ASN A 105 3.39 -13.55 5.63
CA ASN A 105 4.84 -13.66 5.80
C ASN A 105 5.49 -12.36 6.33
N ASP A 106 4.71 -11.40 6.84
CA ASP A 106 5.19 -10.10 7.37
C ASP A 106 6.03 -9.28 6.37
N LYS A 107 5.86 -9.50 5.06
CA LYS A 107 6.53 -8.72 4.01
C LYS A 107 5.85 -7.39 3.76
N ILE A 108 4.54 -7.33 3.96
CA ILE A 108 3.74 -6.10 3.88
C ILE A 108 2.89 -5.95 5.14
N GLU A 109 3.01 -4.80 5.79
CA GLU A 109 2.07 -4.34 6.81
C GLU A 109 1.18 -3.24 6.23
N ILE A 110 -0.14 -3.35 6.45
CA ILE A 110 -1.11 -2.34 6.03
C ILE A 110 -1.87 -1.86 7.25
N ARG A 111 -1.86 -0.54 7.47
CA ARG A 111 -2.63 0.14 8.51
C ARG A 111 -3.62 1.09 7.87
N ILE A 112 -4.86 1.01 8.33
CA ILE A 112 -5.98 1.74 7.74
C ILE A 112 -6.45 2.84 8.70
N LEU A 113 -6.61 4.05 8.17
CA LEU A 113 -7.22 5.17 8.88
C LEU A 113 -8.62 5.47 8.33
N PRO A 114 -9.58 5.87 9.19
CA PRO A 114 -10.86 6.42 8.74
C PRO A 114 -10.65 7.77 8.04
N ASP A 115 -11.40 8.00 6.97
CA ASP A 115 -11.34 9.26 6.22
C ASP A 115 -11.59 10.51 7.07
N LYS A 116 -12.51 10.40 8.03
CA LYS A 116 -12.88 11.53 8.91
C LYS A 116 -11.75 11.97 9.85
N VAL A 117 -10.73 11.14 10.09
CA VAL A 117 -9.64 11.44 11.04
C VAL A 117 -8.53 12.27 10.38
N PHE A 118 -8.21 12.01 9.10
CA PHE A 118 -7.06 12.65 8.44
C PHE A 118 -7.43 13.52 7.22
N GLY A 119 -8.72 13.58 6.86
CA GLY A 119 -9.19 14.23 5.63
C GLY A 119 -8.69 13.51 4.38
N LEU A 120 -9.33 13.76 3.23
CA LEU A 120 -8.93 13.19 1.93
C LEU A 120 -7.64 13.85 1.41
N VAL A 121 -6.54 13.71 2.14
CA VAL A 121 -5.22 14.11 1.65
C VAL A 121 -4.76 13.02 0.69
N HIS A 122 -5.00 13.23 -0.61
CA HIS A 122 -4.51 12.36 -1.69
C HIS A 122 -2.99 12.44 -1.92
N GLY A 123 -2.25 13.06 -1.00
CA GLY A 123 -0.80 13.10 -1.01
C GLY A 123 -0.23 11.70 -0.85
N LYS A 124 0.59 11.26 -1.81
CA LYS A 124 1.38 10.04 -1.69
C LYS A 124 2.79 10.44 -1.30
N ALA A 125 3.30 9.83 -0.25
CA ALA A 125 4.66 10.04 0.22
C ALA A 125 5.24 8.70 0.64
N GLY A 126 6.56 8.59 0.61
CA GLY A 126 7.21 7.42 1.16
C GLY A 126 8.70 7.60 1.36
N VAL A 127 9.28 6.68 2.10
CA VAL A 127 10.71 6.64 2.43
C VAL A 127 11.22 5.26 2.08
N ILE A 128 12.20 5.20 1.19
CA ILE A 128 12.91 3.96 0.86
C ILE A 128 14.22 3.96 1.61
N THR A 129 14.50 2.87 2.33
CA THR A 129 15.77 2.69 3.06
C THR A 129 16.60 1.62 2.36
N TYR A 130 17.87 1.92 2.11
CA TYR A 130 18.85 0.99 1.51
C TYR A 130 19.75 0.37 2.57
N GLU A 131 20.55 -0.63 2.16
CA GLU A 131 21.43 -1.39 3.05
C GLU A 131 22.50 -0.55 3.74
N ASP A 132 23.01 0.48 3.05
CA ASP A 132 23.95 1.47 3.59
C ASP A 132 23.31 2.48 4.56
N GLY A 133 22.01 2.33 4.86
CA GLY A 133 21.24 3.24 5.71
C GLY A 133 20.79 4.51 5.01
N LYS A 134 21.14 4.71 3.72
CA LYS A 134 20.68 5.85 2.93
C LYS A 134 19.16 5.79 2.82
N LYS A 135 18.54 6.97 2.92
CA LYS A 135 17.09 7.14 2.77
C LYS A 135 16.77 8.01 1.57
N LEU A 136 15.88 7.52 0.71
CA LEU A 136 15.28 8.28 -0.38
C LEU A 136 13.87 8.71 0.05
N VAL A 137 13.63 10.02 0.03
CA VAL A 137 12.35 10.67 0.36
C VAL A 137 11.80 11.37 -0.88
#